data_AF-A0A4R5IDF4-F1
#
_entry.id   AF-A0A4R5IDF4-F1
#
_cell.length_a   1.000
_cell.length_b   1.000
_cell.length_c   1.000
_cell.angle_alpha   90.00
_cell.angle_beta   90.00
_cell.angle_gamma   90.00
#
_symmetry.space_group_name_H-M   'P 1'
#
loop_
_entity.id
_entity.type
_entity.pdbx_description
1 polymer ?
#
loop_
_entity_poly.entity_id
_entity_poly.type
_entity_poly.pdbx_seq_one_letter_code
_entity_poly.pdbx_strand_id
1 'polypeptide(L)'
;MILAPPEHTGNTRMSAQSEIAKALRQWLTHQSWYSAHPVDEGRFYRAMAEVIAHAGTVWTDSEFAEAIYDVIGRNPKAALEEYVHAYTSIAMRIRDYETVRPDPLFAYGGGGSYARL
;
A
#
# COMPACT_ATOMS: atom_id res chain seq x y z
N MET A 1 33.72 -16.74 -27.46
CA MET A 1 33.08 -16.84 -26.14
C MET A 1 31.87 -15.93 -26.15
N ILE A 2 30.66 -16.49 -26.13
CA ILE A 2 29.41 -15.74 -26.06
C ILE A 2 29.15 -15.48 -24.58
N LEU A 3 29.27 -14.22 -24.14
CA LEU A 3 28.86 -13.79 -22.81
C LEU A 3 27.34 -13.56 -22.87
N ALA A 4 26.57 -14.49 -22.33
CA ALA A 4 25.16 -14.25 -22.03
C ALA A 4 25.05 -13.21 -20.90
N PRO A 5 24.14 -12.22 -20.99
CA PRO A 5 23.88 -11.32 -19.87
C PRO A 5 23.15 -12.07 -18.73
N PRO A 6 23.37 -11.70 -17.46
CA PRO A 6 22.69 -12.33 -16.34
C PRO A 6 21.22 -11.87 -16.29
N GLU A 7 20.31 -12.77 -16.65
CA GLU A 7 18.88 -12.61 -16.39
C GLU A 7 18.59 -12.87 -14.91
N HIS A 8 18.61 -11.80 -14.11
CA HIS A 8 18.12 -11.84 -12.73
C HIS A 8 17.02 -10.78 -12.53
N THR A 9 15.89 -11.03 -13.16
CA THR A 9 14.64 -10.28 -12.91
C THR A 9 13.58 -11.23 -12.34
N GLY A 10 13.96 -12.02 -11.33
CA GLY A 10 13.10 -13.07 -10.77
C GLY A 10 12.65 -12.85 -9.32
N ASN A 11 13.31 -11.99 -8.53
CA ASN A 11 13.16 -12.01 -7.06
C ASN A 11 12.57 -10.74 -6.42
N THR A 12 12.30 -9.68 -7.18
CA THR A 12 11.78 -8.40 -6.64
C THR A 12 10.25 -8.34 -6.60
N ARG A 13 9.55 -9.22 -7.33
CA ARG A 13 8.08 -9.18 -7.44
C ARG A 13 7.37 -9.79 -6.22
N MET A 14 7.95 -10.82 -5.61
CA MET A 14 7.42 -11.43 -4.39
C MET A 14 7.61 -10.53 -3.15
N SER A 15 8.54 -9.57 -3.19
CA SER A 15 8.78 -8.66 -2.06
C SER A 15 7.76 -7.52 -1.98
N ALA A 16 7.33 -6.95 -3.12
CA ALA A 16 6.42 -5.81 -3.10
C ALA A 16 5.04 -6.18 -2.52
N GLN A 17 4.41 -7.25 -3.02
CA GLN A 17 3.12 -7.73 -2.50
C GLN A 17 3.19 -8.08 -1.00
N SER A 18 4.26 -8.75 -0.56
CA SER A 18 4.43 -9.12 0.84
C SER A 18 4.61 -7.91 1.76
N GLU A 19 5.38 -6.91 1.35
CA GLU A 19 5.55 -5.68 2.13
C GLU A 19 4.27 -4.83 2.14
N ILE A 20 3.54 -4.79 1.00
CA ILE A 20 2.22 -4.15 0.93
C ILE A 20 1.25 -4.83 1.91
N ALA A 21 1.12 -6.16 1.86
CA ALA A 21 0.23 -6.91 2.73
C ALA A 21 0.55 -6.68 4.21
N LYS A 22 1.84 -6.64 4.56
CA LYS A 22 2.30 -6.38 5.93
C LYS A 22 1.90 -4.99 6.43
N ALA A 23 2.06 -3.95 5.62
CA ALA A 23 1.64 -2.59 5.94
C ALA A 23 0.10 -2.48 6.05
N LEU A 24 -0.62 -3.05 5.10
CA LEU A 24 -2.09 -3.03 5.07
C LEU A 24 -2.74 -3.82 6.21
N ARG A 25 -2.02 -4.79 6.80
CA ARG A 25 -2.52 -5.61 7.90
C ARG A 25 -3.02 -4.80 9.09
N GLN A 26 -2.36 -3.70 9.42
CA GLN A 26 -2.78 -2.84 10.54
C GLN A 26 -4.18 -2.25 10.32
N TRP A 27 -4.50 -1.88 9.08
CA TRP A 27 -5.81 -1.35 8.71
C TRP A 27 -6.86 -2.46 8.51
N LEU A 28 -6.53 -3.50 7.76
CA LEU A 28 -7.47 -4.56 7.33
C LEU A 28 -7.91 -5.51 8.44
N THR A 29 -7.17 -5.59 9.55
CA THR A 29 -7.58 -6.40 10.72
C THR A 29 -8.76 -5.79 11.49
N HIS A 30 -9.10 -4.52 11.22
CA HIS A 30 -10.28 -3.89 11.80
C HIS A 30 -11.54 -4.30 11.03
N GLN A 31 -12.54 -4.84 11.73
CA GLN A 31 -13.79 -5.32 11.10
C GLN A 31 -14.59 -4.24 10.37
N SER A 32 -14.28 -2.96 10.56
CA SER A 32 -14.95 -1.82 9.93
C SER A 32 -14.15 -1.20 8.78
N TRP A 33 -13.10 -1.84 8.27
CA TRP A 33 -12.24 -1.26 7.22
C TRP A 33 -13.01 -0.85 5.94
N TYR A 34 -14.16 -1.49 5.68
CA TYR A 34 -15.07 -1.19 4.57
C TYR A 34 -16.18 -0.17 4.93
N SER A 35 -16.18 0.40 6.13
CA SER A 35 -17.27 1.26 6.63
C SER A 35 -17.29 2.68 6.05
N ALA A 36 -16.27 3.06 5.28
CA ALA A 36 -16.02 4.44 4.82
C ALA A 36 -16.03 5.49 5.96
N HIS A 37 -15.85 5.05 7.22
CA HIS A 37 -15.80 5.95 8.35
C HIS A 37 -14.46 6.72 8.36
N PRO A 38 -14.43 8.02 8.70
CA PRO A 38 -13.19 8.81 8.66
C PRO A 38 -12.01 8.23 9.46
N VAL A 39 -12.31 7.51 10.55
CA VAL A 39 -11.29 6.81 11.36
C VAL A 39 -10.64 5.66 10.58
N ASP A 40 -11.41 4.91 9.81
CA ASP A 40 -10.91 3.80 9.01
C ASP A 40 -10.18 4.30 7.77
N GLU A 41 -10.63 5.41 7.17
CA GLU A 41 -9.88 6.11 6.12
C GLU A 41 -8.52 6.60 6.65
N GLY A 42 -8.48 7.18 7.85
CA GLY A 42 -7.21 7.59 8.47
C GLY A 42 -6.23 6.41 8.67
N ARG A 43 -6.74 5.23 9.02
CA ARG A 43 -5.94 3.99 9.11
C ARG A 43 -5.45 3.53 7.73
N PHE A 44 -6.28 3.65 6.70
CA PHE A 44 -5.88 3.36 5.33
C PHE A 44 -4.74 4.27 4.85
N TYR A 45 -4.86 5.59 5.03
CA TYR A 45 -3.79 6.52 4.65
C TYR A 45 -2.49 6.27 5.41
N ARG A 46 -2.59 5.88 6.69
CA ARG A 46 -1.44 5.44 7.49
C ARG A 46 -0.78 4.20 6.85
N ALA A 47 -1.57 3.18 6.53
CA ALA A 47 -1.04 1.99 5.87
C ALA A 47 -0.39 2.33 4.50
N MET A 48 -0.98 3.23 3.72
CA MET A 48 -0.42 3.68 2.44
C MET A 48 0.94 4.36 2.58
N ALA A 49 1.11 5.18 3.62
CA ALA A 49 2.38 5.81 3.91
C ALA A 49 3.47 4.77 4.25
N GLU A 50 3.12 3.70 4.98
CA GLU A 50 4.03 2.57 5.23
C GLU A 50 4.33 1.79 3.93
N VAL A 51 3.34 1.59 3.07
CA VAL A 51 3.52 0.98 1.74
C VAL A 51 4.55 1.76 0.93
N ILE A 52 4.42 3.08 0.83
CA ILE A 52 5.33 3.93 0.07
C ILE A 52 6.74 3.90 0.69
N ALA A 53 6.85 3.95 2.02
CA ALA A 53 8.14 3.94 2.70
C ALA A 53 8.92 2.62 2.53
N HIS A 54 8.21 1.48 2.43
CA HIS A 54 8.83 0.15 2.41
C HIS A 54 8.84 -0.53 1.03
N ALA A 55 7.72 -0.49 0.32
CA ALA A 55 7.56 -1.09 -1.01
C ALA A 55 7.81 -0.09 -2.16
N GLY A 56 7.86 1.22 -1.85
CA GLY A 56 8.01 2.27 -2.85
C GLY A 56 6.74 2.49 -3.69
N THR A 57 6.92 3.05 -4.87
CA THR A 57 5.82 3.37 -5.81
C THR A 57 5.79 2.46 -7.04
N VAL A 58 6.59 1.38 -7.07
CA VAL A 58 6.71 0.46 -8.22
C VAL A 58 5.92 -0.82 -7.94
N TRP A 59 4.60 -0.73 -8.04
CA TRP A 59 3.66 -1.86 -7.89
C TRP A 59 2.39 -1.61 -8.72
N THR A 60 1.71 -2.68 -9.12
CA THR A 60 0.51 -2.69 -9.97
C THR A 60 -0.78 -2.73 -9.15
N ASP A 61 -1.90 -2.38 -9.77
CA ASP A 61 -3.23 -2.50 -9.17
C ASP A 61 -3.53 -3.95 -8.73
N SER A 62 -3.12 -4.92 -9.54
CA SER A 62 -3.27 -6.35 -9.27
C SER A 62 -2.44 -6.79 -8.06
N GLU A 63 -1.19 -6.34 -7.94
CA GLU A 63 -0.33 -6.65 -6.78
C GLU A 63 -0.92 -6.08 -5.48
N PHE A 64 -1.50 -4.88 -5.52
CA PHE A 64 -2.14 -4.27 -4.35
C PHE A 64 -3.45 -4.96 -3.97
N ALA A 65 -4.29 -5.29 -4.94
CA ALA A 65 -5.54 -6.00 -4.70
C ALA A 65 -5.29 -7.41 -4.12
N GLU A 66 -4.31 -8.15 -4.68
CA GLU A 66 -3.92 -9.46 -4.15
C GLU A 66 -3.32 -9.35 -2.74
N ALA A 67 -2.57 -8.29 -2.44
CA ALA A 67 -2.10 -8.03 -1.07
C ALA A 67 -3.25 -7.81 -0.08
N ILE A 68 -4.33 -7.13 -0.48
CA ILE A 68 -5.53 -7.00 0.37
C ILE A 68 -6.16 -8.38 0.60
N TYR A 69 -6.31 -9.18 -0.45
CA TYR A 69 -6.89 -10.53 -0.36
C TYR A 69 -6.06 -11.49 0.48
N ASP A 70 -4.74 -11.38 0.47
CA ASP A 70 -3.86 -12.18 1.33
C ASP A 70 -4.10 -11.88 2.82
N VAL A 71 -4.49 -10.65 3.16
CA VAL A 71 -4.74 -10.23 4.54
C VAL A 71 -6.15 -10.59 5.02
N ILE A 72 -7.18 -10.27 4.23
CA ILE A 72 -8.59 -10.53 4.62
C ILE A 72 -9.01 -12.00 4.38
N GLY A 73 -8.15 -12.77 3.71
CA GLY A 73 -8.42 -14.13 3.28
C GLY A 73 -9.18 -14.18 1.95
N ARG A 74 -9.11 -15.33 1.28
CA ARG A 74 -9.72 -15.53 -0.05
C ARG A 74 -11.23 -15.78 -0.03
N ASN A 75 -11.79 -16.08 1.15
CA ASN A 75 -13.19 -16.49 1.30
C ASN A 75 -14.23 -15.35 1.16
N PRO A 76 -13.97 -14.10 1.61
CA PRO A 76 -14.89 -12.99 1.37
C PRO A 76 -14.68 -12.25 0.04
N LYS A 77 -13.95 -12.81 -0.95
CA LYS A 77 -13.52 -12.09 -2.17
C LYS A 77 -14.68 -11.39 -2.89
N ALA A 78 -15.82 -12.06 -3.06
CA ALA A 78 -16.98 -11.51 -3.78
C ALA A 78 -17.75 -10.43 -2.98
N ALA A 79 -17.88 -10.59 -1.66
CA ALA A 79 -18.65 -9.65 -0.83
C ALA A 79 -17.91 -8.31 -0.62
N LEU A 80 -16.58 -8.31 -0.78
CA LEU A 80 -15.73 -7.16 -0.52
C LEU A 80 -15.06 -6.62 -1.80
N GLU A 81 -15.38 -7.19 -2.97
CA GLU A 81 -14.77 -6.87 -4.26
C GLU A 81 -14.87 -5.37 -4.60
N GLU A 82 -16.05 -4.77 -4.43
CA GLU A 82 -16.28 -3.35 -4.67
C GLU A 82 -15.39 -2.46 -3.78
N TYR A 83 -15.24 -2.81 -2.49
CA TYR A 83 -14.37 -2.09 -1.57
C TYR A 83 -12.90 -2.25 -1.94
N VAL A 84 -12.47 -3.46 -2.29
CA VAL A 84 -11.09 -3.72 -2.76
C VAL A 84 -10.79 -2.88 -4.00
N HIS A 85 -11.70 -2.82 -4.97
CA HIS A 85 -11.55 -1.98 -6.16
C HIS A 85 -11.48 -0.49 -5.82
N ALA A 86 -12.34 -0.01 -4.89
CA ALA A 86 -12.34 1.38 -4.47
C ALA A 86 -11.01 1.77 -3.81
N TYR A 87 -10.56 1.00 -2.82
CA TYR A 87 -9.30 1.29 -2.12
C TYR A 87 -8.07 1.12 -3.02
N THR A 88 -8.08 0.14 -3.94
CA THR A 88 -7.02 -0.01 -4.94
C THR A 88 -6.96 1.24 -5.83
N SER A 89 -8.11 1.73 -6.30
CA SER A 89 -8.16 2.95 -7.13
C SER A 89 -7.61 4.18 -6.39
N ILE A 90 -7.91 4.32 -5.10
CA ILE A 90 -7.37 5.39 -4.27
C ILE A 90 -5.85 5.22 -4.10
N ALA A 91 -5.39 4.01 -3.79
CA ALA A 91 -3.98 3.70 -3.62
C ALA A 91 -3.15 4.02 -4.87
N MET A 92 -3.68 3.72 -6.05
CA MET A 92 -3.05 4.03 -7.34
C MET A 92 -2.93 5.53 -7.57
N ARG A 93 -3.96 6.32 -7.23
CA ARG A 93 -3.90 7.79 -7.31
C ARG A 93 -2.86 8.37 -6.36
N ILE A 94 -2.77 7.84 -5.14
CA ILE A 94 -1.75 8.23 -4.16
C ILE A 94 -0.35 7.94 -4.71
N ARG A 95 -0.13 6.71 -5.21
CA ARG A 95 1.12 6.28 -5.82
C ARG A 95 1.53 7.19 -6.98
N ASP A 96 0.60 7.49 -7.89
CA ASP A 96 0.86 8.35 -9.05
C ASP A 96 1.22 9.78 -8.62
N TYR A 97 0.55 10.31 -7.59
CA TYR A 97 0.89 11.61 -7.01
C TYR A 97 2.32 11.64 -6.47
N GLU A 98 2.70 10.65 -5.66
CA GLU A 98 4.05 10.53 -5.07
C GLU A 98 5.15 10.33 -6.11
N THR A 99 4.80 9.73 -7.25
CA THR A 99 5.74 9.52 -8.36
C THR A 99 6.02 10.82 -9.12
N VAL A 100 5.04 11.72 -9.23
CA VAL A 100 5.16 13.02 -9.92
C VAL A 100 5.73 14.10 -9.01
N ARG A 101 5.39 14.05 -7.72
CA ARG A 101 5.97 14.90 -6.68
C ARG A 101 6.33 13.99 -5.51
N PRO A 102 7.62 13.75 -5.24
CA PRO A 102 8.03 13.21 -3.94
C PRO A 102 7.82 14.32 -2.89
N ASP A 103 6.57 14.71 -2.67
CA ASP A 103 6.15 15.67 -1.65
C ASP A 103 5.96 14.87 -0.36
N PRO A 104 6.48 15.32 0.79
CA PRO A 104 6.44 14.58 2.04
C PRO A 104 5.05 14.46 2.69
N LEU A 105 3.95 14.35 1.93
CA LEU A 105 2.61 14.06 2.46
C LEU A 105 2.62 12.81 3.37
N PHE A 106 3.59 11.90 3.17
CA PHE A 106 3.79 10.67 3.93
C PHE A 106 5.13 10.58 4.68
N ALA A 107 5.90 11.67 4.79
CA ALA A 107 7.08 11.70 5.67
C ALA A 107 6.60 11.73 7.13
N TYR A 108 6.45 10.54 7.71
CA TYR A 108 5.92 10.33 9.05
C TYR A 108 6.56 11.20 10.12
N GLY A 109 5.70 11.66 11.04
CA GLY A 109 6.09 12.40 12.24
C GLY A 109 7.27 11.76 12.99
N GLY A 110 8.29 12.58 13.20
CA GLY A 110 9.44 12.28 14.03
C GLY A 110 10.30 13.52 14.22
N GLY A 111 9.89 14.43 15.11
CA GLY A 111 10.80 15.47 15.62
C GLY A 111 10.16 16.81 16.00
N GLY A 112 9.65 16.89 17.24
CA GLY A 112 9.91 18.00 18.16
C GLY A 112 9.55 19.44 17.79
N SER A 113 8.78 20.04 18.71
CA SER A 113 8.70 21.48 19.02
C SER A 113 7.58 22.26 18.35
N TYR A 114 6.46 22.32 19.08
CA TYR A 114 5.70 23.55 19.24
C TYR A 114 6.64 24.65 19.75
N ALA A 115 7.35 25.32 18.85
CA ALA A 115 8.07 26.55 19.16
C ALA A 115 7.12 27.73 18.95
N ARG A 116 6.69 28.26 20.11
CA ARG A 116 6.11 29.57 20.39
C ARG A 116 6.11 30.59 19.24
N LEU A 117 4.94 31.17 19.00
CA LEU A 117 4.77 32.61 18.89
C LEU A 117 3.84 33.07 20.01
#